data_AF-A0A8R7PXE4-F1
#
_entry.id   AF-A0A8R7PXE4-F1
#
_cell.length_a   1.000
_cell.length_b   1.000
_cell.length_c   1.000
_cell.angle_alpha   90.00
_cell.angle_beta   90.00
_cell.angle_gamma   90.00
#
_symmetry.space_group_name_H-M   'P 1'
#
loop_
_entity.id
_entity.type
_entity.pdbx_description
1 polymer ?
#
loop_
_entity_poly.entity_id
_entity_poly.type
_entity_poly.pdbx_seq_one_letter_code
_entity_poly.pdbx_strand_id
1 'polypeptide(L)'
;MVVRKPAHLFLDELNIEYDEQEDYVVIKHAALFTSTVLSRLLARPNVKLFNGVIVEDLLVKEHRVAGVVTNWALGSTNQVQDTHSQAQSHMDANVMEAKIVVSSCGHEGLFSANGKGVKRLEDMGMIKTVPGMEALDTNMSEDAIVRLTREVVPGMIVASVEVAEIDGPQRMCPTFGATIISGQKAAHLALRALGRPNGIDPETARA
;
A
#
# COMPACT_ATOMS: atom_id res chain seq x y z
N MET A 1 -2.18 -10.61 17.19
CA MET A 1 -1.55 -10.21 15.90
C MET A 1 -0.06 -10.52 16.01
N VAL A 2 0.46 -11.40 15.15
CA VAL A 2 1.88 -11.81 15.20
C VAL A 2 2.74 -10.82 14.41
N VAL A 3 3.84 -10.36 15.02
CA VAL A 3 4.81 -9.44 14.43
C VAL A 3 6.21 -10.01 14.66
N ARG A 4 6.89 -10.43 13.59
CA ARG A 4 8.27 -10.95 13.68
C ARG A 4 9.27 -9.82 13.94
N LYS A 5 10.30 -10.10 14.75
CA LYS A 5 11.38 -9.15 15.03
C LYS A 5 12.20 -8.92 13.73
N PRO A 6 12.68 -7.69 13.44
CA PRO A 6 12.73 -6.52 14.31
C PRO A 6 11.51 -5.59 14.24
N ALA A 7 10.38 -5.95 13.61
CA ALA A 7 9.25 -5.04 13.43
C ALA A 7 8.57 -4.58 14.74
N HIS A 8 8.79 -5.27 15.86
CA HIS A 8 8.37 -4.84 17.20
C HIS A 8 8.88 -3.44 17.60
N LEU A 9 10.02 -2.96 17.07
CA LEU A 9 10.53 -1.61 17.37
C LEU A 9 9.55 -0.50 16.97
N PHE A 10 8.72 -0.74 15.94
CA PHE A 10 7.67 0.20 15.57
C PHE A 10 6.51 0.19 16.58
N LEU A 11 6.27 -0.93 17.26
CA LEU A 11 5.29 -1.00 18.34
C LEU A 11 5.76 -0.19 19.55
N ASP A 12 7.08 -0.22 19.83
CA ASP A 12 7.70 0.61 20.88
C ASP A 12 7.52 2.10 20.57
N GLU A 13 7.77 2.53 19.32
CA GLU A 13 7.54 3.92 18.87
C GLU A 13 6.08 4.36 19.11
N LEU A 14 5.13 3.45 18.86
CA LEU A 14 3.70 3.69 19.04
C LEU A 14 3.22 3.52 20.49
N ASN A 15 4.08 3.04 21.39
CA ASN A 15 3.75 2.66 22.76
C ASN A 15 2.61 1.62 22.83
N ILE A 16 2.68 0.58 21.99
CA ILE A 16 1.71 -0.52 21.98
C ILE A 16 2.30 -1.71 22.74
N GLU A 17 1.62 -2.15 23.80
CA GLU A 17 2.00 -3.35 24.55
C GLU A 17 1.84 -4.63 23.71
N TYR A 18 2.75 -5.57 23.92
CA TYR A 18 2.76 -6.88 23.28
C TYR A 18 3.34 -7.94 24.22
N ASP A 19 2.96 -9.20 23.99
CA ASP A 19 3.59 -10.35 24.63
C ASP A 19 4.85 -10.73 23.84
N GLU A 20 5.99 -10.78 24.51
CA GLU A 20 7.27 -11.08 23.88
C GLU A 20 7.50 -12.61 23.74
N GLN A 21 8.04 -13.02 22.59
CA GLN A 21 8.55 -14.36 22.32
C GLN A 21 9.98 -14.24 21.75
N GLU A 22 10.65 -15.35 21.46
CA GLU A 22 12.03 -15.37 20.99
C GLU A 22 12.19 -14.54 19.70
N ASP A 23 11.57 -14.97 18.60
CA ASP A 23 11.72 -14.34 17.27
C ASP A 23 10.57 -13.43 16.85
N TYR A 24 9.53 -13.30 17.68
CA TYR A 24 8.34 -12.52 17.37
C TYR A 24 7.66 -11.97 18.62
N VAL A 25 6.68 -11.10 18.42
CA VAL A 25 5.83 -10.56 19.48
C VAL A 25 4.36 -10.71 19.09
N VAL A 26 3.47 -10.70 20.09
CA VAL A 26 2.03 -10.86 19.89
C VAL A 26 1.28 -9.68 20.50
N ILE A 27 0.56 -8.93 19.66
CA ILE A 27 -0.36 -7.90 20.13
C ILE A 27 -1.70 -8.54 20.43
N LYS A 28 -2.27 -8.25 21.60
CA LYS A 28 -3.54 -8.81 22.09
C LYS A 28 -4.69 -8.73 21.08
N HIS A 29 -4.74 -7.68 20.26
CA HIS A 29 -5.76 -7.51 19.23
C HIS A 29 -5.24 -6.67 18.06
N ALA A 30 -5.49 -7.11 16.81
CA ALA A 30 -5.09 -6.36 15.61
C ALA A 30 -5.71 -4.94 15.54
N ALA A 31 -6.98 -4.81 15.91
CA ALA A 31 -7.68 -3.53 16.02
C ALA A 31 -7.00 -2.51 16.95
N LEU A 32 -6.27 -2.94 18.00
CA LEU A 32 -5.50 -2.02 18.85
C LEU A 32 -4.40 -1.35 18.04
N PHE A 33 -3.66 -2.13 17.25
CA PHE A 33 -2.62 -1.61 16.38
C PHE A 33 -3.19 -0.67 15.32
N THR A 34 -4.18 -1.13 14.56
CA THR A 34 -4.75 -0.35 13.45
C THR A 34 -5.39 0.96 13.94
N SER A 35 -6.15 0.93 15.04
CA SER A 35 -6.79 2.13 15.58
C SER A 35 -5.77 3.14 16.15
N THR A 36 -4.70 2.66 16.78
CA THR A 36 -3.61 3.51 17.29
C THR A 36 -2.88 4.21 16.15
N VAL A 37 -2.47 3.47 15.12
CA VAL A 37 -1.80 4.04 13.94
C VAL A 37 -2.70 5.09 13.28
N LEU A 38 -3.98 4.76 13.06
CA LEU A 38 -4.94 5.68 12.43
C LEU A 38 -5.14 6.96 13.26
N SER A 39 -5.31 6.83 14.58
CA SER A 39 -5.47 7.98 15.49
C SER A 39 -4.26 8.91 15.44
N ARG A 40 -3.04 8.36 15.53
CA ARG A 40 -1.79 9.12 15.49
C ARG A 40 -1.58 9.81 14.14
N LEU A 41 -1.91 9.13 13.05
CA LEU A 41 -1.80 9.65 11.69
C LEU A 41 -2.75 10.83 11.45
N LEU A 42 -4.02 10.71 11.85
CA LEU A 42 -5.03 11.75 11.67
C LEU A 42 -4.80 12.98 12.56
N ALA A 43 -4.07 12.84 13.66
CA ALA A 43 -3.68 13.96 14.51
C ALA A 43 -2.60 14.88 13.88
N ARG A 44 -2.01 14.49 12.74
CA ARG A 44 -0.98 15.29 12.05
C ARG A 44 -1.64 16.43 11.25
N PRO A 45 -1.06 17.65 11.25
CA PRO A 45 -1.73 18.85 10.73
C PRO A 45 -1.99 18.84 9.22
N ASN A 46 -1.20 18.08 8.44
CA ASN A 46 -1.28 18.04 6.98
C ASN A 46 -1.70 16.67 6.44
N VAL A 47 -2.45 15.91 7.23
CA VAL A 47 -2.97 14.60 6.83
C VAL A 47 -4.49 14.69 6.69
N LYS A 48 -5.00 14.16 5.58
CA LYS A 48 -6.43 14.07 5.30
C LYS A 48 -6.79 12.64 4.93
N LEU A 49 -7.87 12.14 5.52
CA LEU A 49 -8.48 10.87 5.15
C LEU A 49 -9.76 11.14 4.36
N PHE A 50 -9.83 10.54 3.17
CA PHE A 50 -11.01 10.49 2.32
C PHE A 50 -11.51 9.04 2.28
N ASN A 51 -12.23 8.62 3.32
CA ASN A 51 -12.91 7.32 3.33
C ASN A 51 -14.17 7.37 2.44
N GLY A 52 -14.60 6.20 1.92
CA GLY A 52 -15.72 6.14 0.98
C GLY A 52 -15.38 6.66 -0.42
N VAL A 53 -14.10 6.90 -0.70
CA VAL A 53 -13.56 7.28 -2.01
C VAL A 53 -12.74 6.12 -2.55
N ILE A 54 -12.80 5.93 -3.86
CA ILE A 54 -12.04 4.95 -4.63
C ILE A 54 -11.10 5.68 -5.59
N VAL A 55 -9.92 5.10 -5.82
CA VAL A 55 -9.09 5.40 -7.00
C VAL A 55 -9.49 4.47 -8.14
N GLU A 56 -9.97 5.03 -9.24
CA GLU A 56 -10.45 4.25 -10.39
C GLU A 56 -9.60 4.32 -11.65
N ASP A 57 -8.67 5.28 -11.72
CA ASP A 57 -7.61 5.32 -12.74
C ASP A 57 -6.41 6.14 -12.21
N LEU A 58 -5.33 6.18 -12.97
CA LEU A 58 -4.12 6.93 -12.67
C LEU A 58 -4.00 8.16 -13.57
N LEU A 59 -3.55 9.28 -13.01
CA LEU A 59 -3.14 10.43 -13.81
C LEU A 59 -1.68 10.20 -14.25
N VAL A 60 -1.44 10.09 -15.56
CA VAL A 60 -0.09 9.91 -16.12
C VAL A 60 0.29 11.12 -16.98
N LYS A 61 1.47 11.69 -16.72
CA LYS A 61 2.08 12.78 -17.50
C LYS A 61 3.51 12.37 -17.84
N GLU A 62 3.92 12.45 -19.11
CA GLU A 62 5.30 12.17 -19.54
C GLU A 62 5.85 10.82 -19.03
N HIS A 63 5.05 9.74 -19.12
CA HIS A 63 5.37 8.41 -18.58
C HIS A 63 5.64 8.35 -17.06
N ARG A 64 5.15 9.34 -16.31
CA ARG A 64 5.20 9.41 -14.85
C ARG A 64 3.78 9.42 -14.28
N VAL A 65 3.55 8.65 -13.22
CA VAL A 65 2.33 8.76 -12.41
C VAL A 65 2.38 10.09 -11.65
N ALA A 66 1.41 10.96 -11.94
CA ALA A 66 1.32 12.34 -11.46
C ALA A 66 0.10 12.57 -10.57
N GLY A 67 -0.65 11.53 -10.22
CA GLY A 67 -1.86 11.61 -9.41
C GLY A 67 -2.79 10.43 -9.60
N VAL A 68 -4.01 10.58 -9.09
CA VAL A 68 -5.06 9.56 -9.11
C VAL A 68 -6.38 10.15 -9.58
N VAL A 69 -7.16 9.34 -10.27
CA VAL A 69 -8.55 9.62 -10.65
C VAL A 69 -9.44 8.98 -9.60
N THR A 70 -10.33 9.77 -9.00
CA THR A 70 -11.11 9.39 -7.82
C THR A 70 -12.60 9.53 -8.04
N ASN A 71 -13.37 8.64 -7.43
CA ASN A 71 -14.82 8.70 -7.42
C ASN A 71 -15.37 8.24 -6.06
N TRP A 72 -16.68 8.39 -5.83
CA TRP A 72 -17.34 7.82 -4.66
C TRP A 72 -17.41 6.29 -4.80
N ALA A 73 -17.05 5.56 -3.74
CA ALA A 73 -17.02 4.10 -3.76
C ALA A 73 -18.36 3.51 -4.20
N LEU A 74 -19.48 4.03 -3.68
CA LEU A 74 -20.83 3.59 -4.05
C LEU A 74 -21.17 3.85 -5.54
N GLY A 75 -20.69 4.97 -6.09
CA GLY A 75 -20.88 5.30 -7.50
C GLY A 75 -20.16 4.31 -8.41
N SER A 76 -18.92 3.97 -8.09
CA SER A 76 -18.12 3.00 -8.87
C SER A 76 -18.54 1.55 -8.64
N THR A 77 -19.07 1.16 -7.47
CA THR A 77 -19.61 -0.21 -7.25
C THR A 77 -20.92 -0.44 -8.00
N ASN A 78 -21.77 0.58 -8.12
CA ASN A 78 -23.02 0.50 -8.87
C ASN A 78 -22.79 0.35 -10.39
N GLN A 79 -21.59 0.68 -10.89
CA GLN A 79 -21.19 0.33 -12.26
C GLN A 79 -20.90 -1.16 -12.44
N VAL A 80 -20.69 -1.92 -11.35
CA VAL A 80 -20.28 -3.33 -11.37
C VAL A 80 -21.43 -4.30 -11.06
N GLN A 81 -22.54 -3.83 -10.46
CA GLN A 81 -23.54 -4.74 -9.86
C GLN A 81 -24.93 -4.82 -10.53
N ASP A 82 -25.29 -3.95 -11.47
CA ASP A 82 -26.64 -3.98 -12.07
C ASP A 82 -26.64 -4.47 -13.53
N THR A 83 -26.70 -5.79 -13.73
CA THR A 83 -27.01 -6.40 -15.04
C THR A 83 -28.50 -6.26 -15.44
N HIS A 84 -29.32 -5.53 -14.69
CA HIS A 84 -30.76 -5.40 -14.94
C HIS A 84 -31.34 -3.97 -14.95
N SER A 85 -30.55 -2.93 -14.69
CA SER A 85 -30.98 -1.54 -14.85
C SER A 85 -29.93 -0.74 -15.61
N GLN A 86 -30.14 -0.58 -16.92
CA GLN A 86 -29.39 0.35 -17.78
C GLN A 86 -29.69 1.82 -17.44
N ALA A 87 -29.48 2.22 -16.18
CA ALA A 87 -29.43 3.60 -15.76
C ALA A 87 -27.97 3.94 -15.40
N GLN A 88 -27.06 3.72 -16.35
CA GLN A 88 -25.71 4.30 -16.31
C GLN A 88 -25.85 5.82 -16.45
N SER A 89 -25.89 6.55 -15.34
CA SER A 89 -25.44 7.93 -15.38
C SER A 89 -23.92 7.90 -15.43
N HIS A 90 -23.34 8.39 -16.53
CA HIS A 90 -21.91 8.62 -16.65
C HIS A 90 -21.57 9.80 -15.72
N MET A 91 -21.27 9.48 -14.46
CA MET A 91 -20.79 10.46 -13.51
C MET A 91 -19.28 10.57 -13.67
N ASP A 92 -18.83 11.72 -14.17
CA ASP A 92 -17.42 12.00 -14.34
C ASP A 92 -16.67 11.91 -13.00
N ALA A 93 -15.45 11.39 -13.07
CA ALA A 93 -14.56 11.28 -11.93
C ALA A 93 -13.92 12.62 -11.59
N ASN A 94 -13.39 12.72 -10.37
CA ASN A 94 -12.53 13.83 -9.96
C ASN A 94 -11.05 13.43 -10.06
N VAL A 95 -10.13 14.39 -10.01
CA VAL A 95 -8.69 14.15 -10.13
C VAL A 95 -7.94 14.78 -8.95
N MET A 96 -7.01 14.03 -8.37
CA MET A 96 -6.07 14.52 -7.37
C MET A 96 -4.64 14.39 -7.88
N GLU A 97 -3.96 15.52 -8.08
CA GLU A 97 -2.54 15.52 -8.45
C GLU A 97 -1.65 15.20 -7.24
N ALA A 98 -0.60 14.42 -7.47
CA ALA A 98 0.36 14.04 -6.45
C ALA A 98 1.78 13.96 -7.04
N LYS A 99 2.78 14.37 -6.25
CA LYS A 99 4.20 14.24 -6.62
C LYS A 99 4.64 12.77 -6.64
N ILE A 100 4.10 11.99 -5.70
CA ILE A 100 4.33 10.57 -5.48
C ILE A 100 3.01 9.94 -5.05
N VAL A 101 2.65 8.81 -5.66
CA VAL A 101 1.55 7.94 -5.26
C VAL A 101 2.13 6.71 -4.57
N VAL A 102 1.57 6.32 -3.43
CA VAL A 102 1.92 5.06 -2.75
C VAL A 102 0.71 4.14 -2.80
N SER A 103 0.84 3.00 -3.47
CA SER A 103 -0.18 1.96 -3.53
C SER A 103 0.07 0.89 -2.48
N SER A 104 -0.95 0.63 -1.67
CA SER A 104 -0.95 -0.42 -0.63
C SER A 104 -2.34 -1.05 -0.52
N CYS A 105 -2.99 -1.30 -1.65
CA CYS A 105 -4.37 -1.76 -1.78
C CYS A 105 -4.55 -3.26 -1.50
N GLY A 106 -3.45 -3.99 -1.25
CA GLY A 106 -3.46 -5.42 -1.01
C GLY A 106 -3.70 -6.25 -2.27
N HIS A 107 -3.78 -7.58 -2.10
CA HIS A 107 -3.89 -8.54 -3.21
C HIS A 107 -5.34 -8.92 -3.58
N GLU A 108 -6.26 -8.82 -2.62
CA GLU A 108 -7.66 -9.25 -2.73
C GLU A 108 -8.63 -8.10 -2.44
N GLY A 109 -9.77 -8.09 -3.14
CA GLY A 109 -10.83 -7.08 -2.99
C GLY A 109 -11.16 -6.39 -4.31
N LEU A 110 -12.36 -5.81 -4.38
CA LEU A 110 -12.93 -5.22 -5.60
C LEU A 110 -12.05 -4.13 -6.24
N PHE A 111 -11.21 -3.47 -5.43
CA PHE A 111 -10.30 -2.40 -5.85
C PHE A 111 -8.85 -2.66 -5.45
N SER A 112 -8.51 -3.93 -5.21
CA SER A 112 -7.14 -4.36 -4.93
C SER A 112 -6.24 -4.24 -6.16
N ALA A 113 -4.98 -4.64 -6.01
CA ALA A 113 -4.00 -4.77 -7.09
C ALA A 113 -4.55 -5.37 -8.40
N ASN A 114 -5.47 -6.33 -8.29
CA ASN A 114 -6.13 -7.04 -9.39
C ASN A 114 -7.23 -6.25 -10.11
N GLY A 115 -7.66 -5.12 -9.54
CA GLY A 115 -8.73 -4.28 -10.05
C GLY A 115 -8.24 -3.07 -10.85
N LYS A 116 -7.41 -2.20 -10.24
CA LYS A 116 -7.14 -0.84 -10.80
C LYS A 116 -5.77 -0.22 -10.44
N GLY A 117 -4.95 -0.87 -9.62
CA GLY A 117 -3.61 -0.39 -9.25
C GLY A 117 -2.53 -0.88 -10.21
N VAL A 118 -1.74 -1.86 -9.77
CA VAL A 118 -0.68 -2.51 -10.58
C VAL A 118 -1.19 -2.98 -11.94
N LYS A 119 -2.35 -3.65 -12.01
CA LYS A 119 -2.89 -4.15 -13.28
C LYS A 119 -3.14 -3.04 -14.31
N ARG A 120 -3.51 -1.84 -13.84
CA ARG A 120 -3.68 -0.69 -14.72
C ARG A 120 -2.34 -0.23 -15.33
N LEU A 121 -1.23 -0.37 -14.59
CA LEU A 121 0.10 -0.11 -15.13
C LEU A 121 0.48 -1.11 -16.23
N GLU A 122 0.06 -2.38 -16.10
CA GLU A 122 0.24 -3.41 -17.13
C GLU A 122 -0.59 -3.09 -18.37
N ASP A 123 -1.87 -2.72 -18.21
CA ASP A 123 -2.75 -2.31 -19.32
C ASP A 123 -2.19 -1.11 -20.11
N MET A 124 -1.52 -0.18 -19.42
CA MET A 124 -0.84 0.97 -20.03
C MET A 124 0.54 0.64 -20.61
N GLY A 125 1.02 -0.60 -20.46
CA GLY A 125 2.35 -1.05 -20.91
C GLY A 125 3.52 -0.44 -20.12
N MET A 126 3.26 0.11 -18.94
CA MET A 126 4.30 0.68 -18.07
C MET A 126 5.06 -0.40 -17.28
N ILE A 127 4.45 -1.57 -17.10
CA ILE A 127 5.09 -2.79 -16.59
C ILE A 127 4.75 -3.97 -17.52
N LYS A 128 5.59 -5.01 -17.52
CA LYS A 128 5.49 -6.09 -18.52
C LYS A 128 4.43 -7.14 -18.21
N THR A 129 4.37 -7.62 -16.97
CA THR A 129 3.46 -8.71 -16.57
C THR A 129 3.22 -8.67 -15.07
N VAL A 130 1.99 -8.98 -14.66
CA VAL A 130 1.58 -9.19 -13.26
C VAL A 130 1.38 -10.71 -13.06
N PRO A 131 2.42 -11.47 -12.67
CA PRO A 131 2.36 -12.92 -12.54
C PRO A 131 1.36 -13.39 -11.46
N GLY A 132 0.99 -12.50 -10.53
CA GLY A 132 0.10 -12.83 -9.42
C GLY A 132 0.81 -13.53 -8.27
N MET A 133 0.24 -13.43 -7.08
CA MET A 133 0.82 -13.98 -5.84
C MET A 133 0.83 -15.53 -5.82
N GLU A 134 1.93 -16.11 -5.34
CA GLU A 134 2.11 -17.57 -5.20
C GLU A 134 1.49 -18.14 -3.90
N ALA A 135 1.57 -19.47 -3.75
CA ALA A 135 1.12 -20.20 -2.56
C ALA A 135 1.83 -19.77 -1.27
N LEU A 136 1.35 -20.23 -0.12
CA LEU A 136 1.80 -19.76 1.20
C LEU A 136 3.20 -20.28 1.56
N ASP A 137 4.12 -19.33 1.82
CA ASP A 137 5.41 -19.55 2.48
C ASP A 137 5.78 -18.28 3.25
N THR A 138 5.60 -18.32 4.57
CA THR A 138 5.81 -17.16 5.44
C THR A 138 7.27 -16.70 5.49
N ASN A 139 8.23 -17.62 5.43
CA ASN A 139 9.64 -17.26 5.57
C ASN A 139 10.13 -16.55 4.31
N MET A 140 9.82 -17.10 3.14
CA MET A 140 10.20 -16.49 1.87
C MET A 140 9.42 -15.21 1.58
N SER A 141 8.13 -15.18 1.93
CA SER A 141 7.24 -14.08 1.60
C SER A 141 7.58 -12.78 2.34
N GLU A 142 7.85 -12.83 3.64
CA GLU A 142 8.10 -11.60 4.42
C GLU A 142 9.33 -10.83 3.92
N ASP A 143 10.43 -11.53 3.69
CA ASP A 143 11.66 -10.93 3.16
C ASP A 143 11.46 -10.42 1.73
N ALA A 144 10.73 -11.20 0.91
CA ALA A 144 10.42 -10.80 -0.46
C ALA A 144 9.56 -9.53 -0.49
N ILE A 145 8.51 -9.41 0.32
CA ILE A 145 7.63 -8.24 0.38
C ILE A 145 8.43 -6.97 0.72
N VAL A 146 9.28 -7.04 1.74
CA VAL A 146 10.14 -5.90 2.11
C VAL A 146 11.11 -5.56 0.99
N ARG A 147 11.79 -6.56 0.41
CA ARG A 147 12.75 -6.36 -0.69
C ARG A 147 12.10 -5.74 -1.93
N LEU A 148 10.93 -6.23 -2.32
CA LEU A 148 10.23 -5.86 -3.55
C LEU A 148 9.49 -4.52 -3.44
N THR A 149 9.24 -4.02 -2.23
CA THR A 149 8.73 -2.66 -2.02
C THR A 149 9.65 -1.62 -2.67
N ARG A 150 9.15 -0.92 -3.69
CA ARG A 150 9.94 0.00 -4.52
C ARG A 150 9.06 0.98 -5.29
N GLU A 151 9.69 2.00 -5.88
CA GLU A 151 9.11 2.77 -6.99
C GLU A 151 9.08 1.87 -8.23
N VAL A 152 7.88 1.42 -8.63
CA VAL A 152 7.71 0.44 -9.71
C VAL A 152 7.72 1.10 -11.09
N VAL A 153 7.21 2.32 -11.14
CA VAL A 153 7.27 3.25 -12.28
C VAL A 153 7.50 4.65 -11.72
N PRO A 154 8.05 5.59 -12.50
CA PRO A 154 8.27 6.96 -12.02
C PRO A 154 6.97 7.55 -11.43
N GLY A 155 7.04 8.02 -10.20
CA GLY A 155 5.92 8.63 -9.47
C GLY A 155 5.02 7.66 -8.70
N MET A 156 5.25 6.34 -8.76
CA MET A 156 4.43 5.36 -8.04
C MET A 156 5.26 4.32 -7.29
N ILE A 157 5.08 4.29 -5.98
CA ILE A 157 5.65 3.30 -5.06
C ILE A 157 4.59 2.26 -4.74
N VAL A 158 4.95 0.99 -4.75
CA VAL A 158 4.08 -0.11 -4.31
C VAL A 158 4.66 -0.75 -3.06
N ALA A 159 3.79 -0.98 -2.08
CA ALA A 159 4.14 -1.48 -0.76
C ALA A 159 3.16 -2.55 -0.28
N SER A 160 3.54 -3.23 0.80
CA SER A 160 2.81 -4.34 1.41
C SER A 160 2.58 -5.46 0.41
N VAL A 161 1.60 -6.32 0.67
CA VAL A 161 1.26 -7.50 -0.13
C VAL A 161 0.85 -7.18 -1.57
N GLU A 162 0.58 -5.92 -1.93
CA GLU A 162 0.34 -5.54 -3.33
C GLU A 162 1.58 -5.74 -4.21
N VAL A 163 2.80 -5.65 -3.65
CA VAL A 163 4.02 -6.00 -4.39
C VAL A 163 4.01 -7.46 -4.84
N ALA A 164 3.23 -8.32 -4.17
CA ALA A 164 3.16 -9.72 -4.48
C ALA A 164 2.51 -10.00 -5.84
N GLU A 165 1.62 -9.12 -6.27
CA GLU A 165 0.97 -9.27 -7.58
C GLU A 165 1.94 -8.96 -8.72
N ILE A 166 2.88 -8.02 -8.51
CA ILE A 166 3.84 -7.58 -9.55
C ILE A 166 4.93 -8.62 -9.80
N ASP A 167 5.43 -9.24 -8.74
CA ASP A 167 6.65 -10.03 -8.79
C ASP A 167 6.43 -11.52 -8.42
N GLY A 168 5.21 -11.88 -8.05
CA GLY A 168 4.80 -13.24 -7.69
C GLY A 168 5.49 -13.91 -6.50
N PRO A 169 5.91 -13.22 -5.42
CA PRO A 169 6.30 -13.91 -4.20
C PRO A 169 5.12 -14.68 -3.59
N GLN A 170 5.45 -15.64 -2.73
CA GLN A 170 4.52 -16.37 -1.89
C GLN A 170 3.70 -15.43 -0.99
N ARG A 171 2.58 -15.90 -0.45
CA ARG A 171 1.81 -15.20 0.60
C ARG A 171 2.34 -15.49 2.02
N MET A 172 2.31 -14.50 2.92
CA MET A 172 2.92 -14.61 4.28
C MET A 172 1.97 -14.99 5.44
N CYS A 173 0.65 -15.09 5.21
CA CYS A 173 -0.37 -15.11 6.29
C CYS A 173 -0.09 -16.06 7.47
N PRO A 174 -0.48 -15.75 8.73
CA PRO A 174 -1.04 -14.50 9.26
C PRO A 174 -0.04 -13.71 10.16
N THR A 175 1.16 -13.40 9.64
CA THR A 175 2.12 -12.47 10.27
C THR A 175 2.10 -11.10 9.58
N PHE A 176 2.45 -10.05 10.32
CA PHE A 176 2.30 -8.64 9.90
C PHE A 176 3.62 -7.85 9.91
N GLY A 177 4.75 -8.50 10.23
CA GLY A 177 6.05 -7.84 10.33
C GLY A 177 6.47 -7.19 9.02
N ALA A 178 6.39 -7.93 7.91
CA ALA A 178 6.75 -7.40 6.60
C ALA A 178 5.85 -6.26 6.12
N THR A 179 4.56 -6.26 6.44
CA THR A 179 3.66 -5.13 6.12
C THR A 179 4.12 -3.84 6.79
N ILE A 180 4.50 -3.92 8.07
CA ILE A 180 4.98 -2.76 8.85
C ILE A 180 6.28 -2.23 8.24
N ILE A 181 7.27 -3.10 8.07
CA ILE A 181 8.59 -2.72 7.55
C ILE A 181 8.51 -2.24 6.09
N SER A 182 7.68 -2.87 5.26
CA SER A 182 7.41 -2.43 3.90
C SER A 182 6.82 -1.02 3.89
N GLY A 183 5.86 -0.71 4.77
CA GLY A 183 5.33 0.65 4.91
C GLY A 183 6.40 1.68 5.29
N GLN A 184 7.28 1.35 6.23
CA GLN A 184 8.42 2.22 6.61
C GLN A 184 9.38 2.44 5.43
N LYS A 185 9.73 1.37 4.71
CA LYS A 185 10.56 1.46 3.49
C LYS A 185 9.91 2.34 2.44
N ALA A 186 8.61 2.18 2.18
CA ALA A 186 7.86 3.01 1.25
C ALA A 186 7.88 4.49 1.64
N ALA A 187 7.75 4.81 2.93
CA ALA A 187 7.87 6.17 3.43
C ALA A 187 9.25 6.78 3.15
N HIS A 188 10.32 6.02 3.37
CA HIS A 188 11.69 6.48 3.05
C HIS A 188 11.94 6.64 1.55
N LEU A 189 11.41 5.74 0.72
CA LEU A 189 11.45 5.88 -0.74
C LEU A 189 10.69 7.14 -1.21
N ALA A 190 9.54 7.43 -0.61
CA ALA A 190 8.79 8.65 -0.92
C ALA A 190 9.56 9.91 -0.52
N LEU A 191 10.22 9.90 0.65
CA LEU A 191 11.10 11.01 1.06
C LEU A 191 12.25 11.19 0.09
N ARG A 192 12.91 10.11 -0.32
CA ARG A 192 13.99 10.12 -1.33
C ARG A 192 13.50 10.72 -2.65
N ALA A 193 12.37 10.26 -3.17
CA ALA A 193 11.81 10.74 -4.43
C ALA A 193 11.36 12.22 -4.36
N LEU A 194 11.06 12.72 -3.16
CA LEU A 194 10.80 14.14 -2.90
C LEU A 194 12.08 14.97 -2.63
N GLY A 195 13.27 14.36 -2.67
CA GLY A 195 14.53 15.03 -2.34
C GLY A 195 14.65 15.43 -0.86
N ARG A 196 14.01 14.69 0.03
CA ARG A 196 14.01 14.94 1.48
C ARG A 196 14.90 13.93 2.22
N PRO A 197 15.40 14.29 3.43
CA PRO A 197 16.17 13.36 4.24
C PRO A 197 15.39 12.07 4.52
N ASN A 198 16.08 10.94 4.43
CA ASN A 198 15.51 9.62 4.64
C ASN A 198 16.49 8.69 5.35
N GLY A 199 15.98 7.57 5.90
CA GLY A 199 16.76 6.62 6.69
C GLY A 199 17.37 5.45 5.89
N ILE A 200 17.18 5.41 4.57
CA ILE A 200 17.73 4.33 3.72
C ILE A 200 18.99 4.76 2.95
N ASP A 201 19.14 6.05 2.68
CA ASP A 201 20.32 6.60 2.03
C ASP A 201 21.36 7.02 3.10
N PRO A 202 22.62 6.51 3.03
CA PRO A 202 23.65 6.79 4.03
C PRO A 202 23.98 8.28 4.21
N GLU A 203 23.81 9.08 3.15
CA GLU A 203 24.15 10.50 3.11
C GLU A 203 23.13 11.37 3.87
N THR A 204 21.89 10.90 4.05
CA THR A 204 20.82 11.66 4.71
C THR A 204 20.43 11.14 6.09
N ALA A 205 20.93 9.96 6.50
CA ALA A 205 20.58 9.30 7.77
C ALA A 205 21.14 9.99 9.04
N ARG A 206 21.88 11.11 8.89
CA ARG A 206 22.54 11.85 9.98
C ARG A 206 22.04 13.30 10.17
N ALA A 207 20.89 13.66 9.59
CA ALA A 207 20.28 14.99 9.75
C ALA A 207 19.20 15.00 10.83
#